data_AF-A0A0Q6V5U9-F1
#
_entry.id   AF-A0A0Q6V5U9-F1
#
_cell.length_a   1.000
_cell.length_b   1.000
_cell.length_c   1.000
_cell.angle_alpha   90.00
_cell.angle_beta   90.00
_cell.angle_gamma   90.00
#
_symmetry.space_group_name_H-M   'P 1'
#
loop_
_entity.id
_entity.type
_entity.pdbx_description
1 polymer ?
#
loop_
_entity_poly.entity_id
_entity_poly.type
_entity_poly.pdbx_seq_one_letter_code
_entity_poly.pdbx_strand_id
1 'polypeptide(L)'
;MEIVIGTKRWSSWSLRPWLALKRTGAPFKETLVELRHGEVTTAEIGKVSPSKLAPALKDGDLVVWDSLAICEYLAETFPEAKLWPEDRALRAIGRSAAAEMHSGFQSLRGECPMALEEAPRKLDLSEATQKDVRKIVERWNQLLKRSGGPFLLGEWSIADAFYTPVATRFRTYGVHLSDYGDAGAAGAYCERLLETPEFLEWERGALA
;
A
#
# COMPACT_ATOMS: atom_id res chain seq x y z
N MET A 1 -7.00 3.43 -19.51
CA MET A 1 -6.26 2.69 -18.48
C MET A 1 -6.82 1.29 -18.18
N GLU A 2 -5.94 0.29 -18.15
CA GLU A 2 -6.16 -1.06 -17.60
C GLU A 2 -5.08 -1.35 -16.54
N ILE A 3 -5.47 -1.83 -15.37
CA ILE A 3 -4.54 -2.29 -14.33
C ILE A 3 -4.58 -3.80 -14.21
N VAL A 4 -3.42 -4.44 -14.35
CA VAL A 4 -3.22 -5.86 -14.09
C VAL A 4 -2.77 -6.02 -12.64
N ILE A 5 -3.55 -6.79 -11.88
CA ILE A 5 -3.31 -7.03 -10.46
C ILE A 5 -3.13 -8.52 -10.17
N GLY A 6 -2.39 -8.83 -9.11
CA GLY A 6 -2.38 -10.18 -8.53
C GLY A 6 -3.60 -10.42 -7.63
N THR A 7 -3.76 -11.66 -7.16
CA THR A 7 -4.77 -12.07 -6.17
C THR A 7 -4.93 -11.05 -5.04
N LYS A 8 -6.13 -10.46 -4.89
CA LYS A 8 -6.40 -9.35 -3.97
C LYS A 8 -6.10 -9.65 -2.50
N ARG A 9 -6.27 -10.92 -2.10
CA ARG A 9 -5.98 -11.45 -0.76
C ARG A 9 -4.52 -11.30 -0.33
N TRP A 10 -3.58 -11.38 -1.29
CA TRP A 10 -2.15 -11.51 -1.03
C TRP A 10 -1.28 -10.42 -1.67
N SER A 11 -1.74 -9.82 -2.76
CA SER A 11 -0.94 -8.88 -3.54
C SER A 11 -0.89 -7.48 -2.94
N SER A 12 -0.04 -7.31 -1.93
CA SER A 12 0.19 -5.98 -1.33
C SER A 12 0.79 -4.96 -2.32
N TRP A 13 1.45 -5.42 -3.37
CA TRP A 13 1.99 -4.53 -4.41
C TRP A 13 0.90 -4.01 -5.34
N SER A 14 -0.10 -4.84 -5.65
CA SER A 14 -1.23 -4.44 -6.50
C SER A 14 -2.20 -3.52 -5.78
N LEU A 15 -2.41 -3.71 -4.47
CA LEU A 15 -3.28 -2.86 -3.66
C LEU A 15 -2.87 -1.37 -3.77
N ARG A 16 -1.58 -1.06 -3.68
CA ARG A 16 -1.08 0.33 -3.60
C ARG A 16 -1.51 1.22 -4.78
N PRO A 17 -1.13 0.92 -6.05
CA PRO A 17 -1.57 1.74 -7.17
C PRO A 17 -3.06 1.59 -7.46
N TRP A 18 -3.70 0.48 -7.06
CA TRP A 18 -5.14 0.36 -7.21
C TRP A 18 -5.88 1.38 -6.33
N LEU A 19 -5.45 1.59 -5.08
CA LEU A 19 -6.00 2.64 -4.21
C LEU A 19 -5.80 4.03 -4.83
N ALA A 20 -4.59 4.32 -5.32
CA ALA A 20 -4.28 5.59 -5.99
C ALA A 20 -5.16 5.81 -7.23
N LEU A 21 -5.36 4.77 -8.05
CA LEU A 21 -6.21 4.82 -9.25
C LEU A 21 -7.69 5.05 -8.90
N LYS A 22 -8.20 4.45 -7.81
CA LYS A 22 -9.55 4.75 -7.32
C LYS A 22 -9.68 6.21 -6.90
N ARG A 23 -8.65 6.77 -6.28
CA ARG A 23 -8.62 8.17 -5.82
C ARG A 23 -8.56 9.19 -6.96
N THR A 24 -8.12 8.81 -8.15
CA THR A 24 -8.21 9.70 -9.32
C THR A 24 -9.63 9.85 -9.85
N GLY A 25 -10.54 8.93 -9.51
CA GLY A 25 -11.90 8.90 -10.05
C GLY A 25 -11.97 8.51 -11.53
N ALA A 26 -10.84 8.25 -12.18
CA ALA A 26 -10.80 7.86 -13.58
C ALA A 26 -11.37 6.44 -13.76
N PRO A 27 -12.14 6.18 -14.83
CA PRO A 27 -12.57 4.83 -15.15
C PRO A 27 -11.37 3.99 -15.59
N PHE A 28 -11.30 2.76 -15.11
CA PHE A 28 -10.28 1.81 -15.52
C PHE A 28 -10.84 0.39 -15.56
N LYS A 29 -10.19 -0.45 -16.37
CA LYS A 29 -10.43 -1.89 -16.36
C LYS A 29 -9.47 -2.56 -15.38
N GLU A 30 -9.97 -3.46 -14.55
CA GLU A 30 -9.16 -4.34 -13.73
C GLU A 30 -9.04 -5.72 -14.41
N THR A 31 -7.82 -6.24 -14.49
CA THR A 31 -7.54 -7.62 -14.92
C THR A 31 -6.79 -8.33 -13.80
N LEU A 32 -7.42 -9.36 -13.22
CA LEU A 32 -6.82 -10.15 -12.14
C LEU A 32 -6.06 -11.35 -12.72
N VAL A 33 -4.83 -11.56 -12.25
CA VAL A 33 -4.04 -12.76 -12.48
C VAL A 33 -3.84 -13.49 -11.16
N GLU A 34 -4.17 -14.77 -11.12
CA GLU A 34 -3.99 -15.59 -9.92
C GLU A 34 -2.50 -15.79 -9.62
N LEU A 35 -2.11 -15.45 -8.39
CA LEU A 35 -0.76 -15.65 -7.88
C LEU A 35 -0.58 -17.07 -7.32
N ARG A 36 0.68 -17.47 -7.16
CA ARG A 36 1.10 -18.77 -6.58
C ARG A 36 0.84 -20.00 -7.46
N HIS A 37 0.75 -19.81 -8.78
CA HIS A 37 0.73 -20.89 -9.79
C HIS A 37 2.04 -21.01 -10.58
N GLY A 38 3.17 -20.62 -9.99
CA GLY A 38 4.52 -20.79 -10.56
C GLY A 38 4.69 -20.13 -11.94
N GLU A 39 5.10 -20.93 -12.92
CA GLU A 39 5.34 -20.48 -14.30
C GLU A 39 4.08 -19.94 -14.98
N VAL A 40 2.89 -20.45 -14.63
CA VAL A 40 1.62 -19.98 -15.19
C VAL A 40 1.39 -18.52 -14.82
N THR A 41 1.51 -18.18 -13.53
CA THR A 41 1.42 -16.78 -13.07
C THR A 41 2.44 -15.90 -13.80
N THR A 42 3.69 -16.37 -13.91
CA THR A 42 4.79 -15.64 -14.54
C THR A 42 4.51 -15.39 -16.04
N ALA A 43 3.97 -16.38 -16.74
CA ALA A 43 3.65 -16.28 -18.16
C ALA A 43 2.47 -15.32 -18.41
N GLU A 44 1.39 -15.41 -17.62
CA GLU A 44 0.24 -14.53 -17.75
C GLU A 44 0.60 -13.06 -17.49
N ILE A 45 1.34 -12.77 -16.42
CA ILE A 45 1.81 -11.41 -16.13
C ILE A 45 2.81 -10.95 -17.20
N GLY A 46 3.65 -11.86 -17.70
CA GLY A 46 4.64 -11.58 -18.74
C GLY A 46 4.04 -11.16 -20.10
N LYS A 47 2.75 -11.43 -20.35
CA LYS A 47 2.03 -10.88 -21.53
C LYS A 47 1.86 -9.37 -21.47
N VAL A 48 2.02 -8.77 -20.29
CA VAL A 48 1.71 -7.37 -20.02
C VAL A 48 2.93 -6.63 -19.48
N SER A 49 3.64 -7.22 -18.52
CA SER A 49 4.68 -6.57 -17.74
C SER A 49 6.04 -7.14 -18.10
N PRO A 50 7.03 -6.31 -18.50
CA PRO A 50 8.38 -6.80 -18.79
C PRO A 50 9.08 -7.37 -17.54
N SER A 51 8.67 -6.95 -16.34
CA SER A 51 9.17 -7.50 -15.08
C SER A 51 8.61 -8.89 -14.74
N LYS A 52 7.53 -9.31 -15.43
CA LYS A 52 6.74 -10.51 -15.11
C LYS A 52 6.17 -10.51 -13.69
N LEU A 53 6.09 -9.34 -13.06
CA LEU A 53 5.50 -9.10 -11.75
C LEU A 53 4.30 -8.17 -11.88
N ALA A 54 3.31 -8.38 -11.00
CA ALA A 54 2.17 -7.49 -10.82
C ALA A 54 2.47 -6.49 -9.68
N PRO A 55 1.93 -5.27 -9.74
CA PRO A 55 0.99 -4.76 -10.74
C PRO A 55 1.65 -4.26 -12.03
N ALA A 56 0.84 -4.07 -13.07
CA ALA A 56 1.22 -3.29 -14.24
C ALA A 56 0.03 -2.45 -14.73
N LEU A 57 0.26 -1.16 -15.00
CA LEU A 57 -0.71 -0.26 -15.59
C LEU A 57 -0.44 -0.13 -17.08
N LYS A 58 -1.47 -0.32 -17.90
CA LYS A 58 -1.47 0.02 -19.32
C LYS A 58 -2.28 1.29 -19.54
N ASP A 59 -1.70 2.25 -20.25
CA ASP A 59 -2.44 3.39 -20.78
C ASP A 59 -2.05 3.68 -22.23
N GLY A 60 -2.96 3.38 -23.16
CA GLY A 60 -2.63 3.29 -24.58
C GLY A 60 -1.51 2.27 -24.82
N ASP A 61 -0.43 2.72 -25.47
CA ASP A 61 0.76 1.91 -25.76
C ASP A 61 1.79 1.90 -24.60
N LEU A 62 1.59 2.73 -23.57
CA LEU A 62 2.48 2.81 -22.42
C LEU A 62 2.17 1.70 -21.42
N VAL A 63 3.20 1.03 -20.93
CA VAL A 63 3.13 0.12 -19.79
C VAL A 63 4.04 0.61 -18.67
N VAL A 64 3.49 0.78 -17.47
CA VAL A 64 4.24 1.10 -16.25
C VAL A 64 4.11 -0.08 -15.28
N TRP A 65 5.20 -0.69 -14.85
CA TRP A 65 5.21 -2.00 -14.15
C TRP A 65 5.77 -1.96 -12.73
N ASP A 66 6.09 -0.80 -12.20
CA ASP A 66 6.49 -0.63 -10.80
C ASP A 66 5.38 0.07 -10.01
N SER A 67 5.04 -0.46 -8.83
CA SER A 67 3.92 0.06 -8.03
C SER A 67 4.07 1.53 -7.63
N LEU A 68 5.29 2.02 -7.34
CA LEU A 68 5.52 3.42 -6.99
C LEU A 68 5.56 4.28 -8.25
N ALA A 69 6.20 3.79 -9.32
CA ALA A 69 6.20 4.48 -10.61
C ALA A 69 4.77 4.65 -11.18
N ILE A 70 3.90 3.64 -11.04
CA ILE A 70 2.49 3.75 -11.40
C ILE A 70 1.82 4.87 -10.59
N CYS A 71 2.05 4.93 -9.27
CA CYS A 71 1.47 5.98 -8.44
C CYS A 71 1.95 7.38 -8.83
N GLU A 72 3.24 7.55 -9.13
CA GLU A 72 3.80 8.84 -9.59
C GLU A 72 3.24 9.22 -10.97
N TYR A 73 3.14 8.27 -11.90
CA TYR A 73 2.51 8.48 -13.21
C TYR A 73 1.05 8.95 -13.07
N LEU A 74 0.29 8.34 -12.15
CA LEU A 74 -1.09 8.77 -11.86
C LEU A 74 -1.13 10.18 -11.25
N ALA A 75 -0.16 10.54 -10.40
CA ALA A 75 -0.07 11.89 -9.83
C ALA A 75 0.25 12.96 -10.89
N GLU A 76 1.03 12.61 -11.91
CA GLU A 76 1.32 13.48 -13.06
C GLU A 76 0.13 13.58 -14.03
N THR A 77 -0.57 12.46 -14.24
CA THR A 77 -1.68 12.37 -15.21
C THR A 77 -2.97 12.98 -14.66
N PHE A 78 -3.19 12.89 -13.35
CA PHE A 78 -4.39 13.38 -12.66
C PHE A 78 -4.00 14.35 -11.53
N PRO A 79 -3.43 15.53 -11.84
CA PRO A 79 -2.98 16.48 -10.82
C PRO A 79 -4.11 16.96 -9.90
N GLU A 80 -5.33 17.02 -10.40
CA GLU A 80 -6.55 17.36 -9.66
C GLU A 80 -6.90 16.34 -8.57
N ALA A 81 -6.42 15.10 -8.68
CA ALA A 81 -6.59 14.07 -7.65
C ALA A 81 -5.73 14.33 -6.41
N LYS A 82 -4.77 15.27 -6.48
CA LYS A 82 -3.92 15.71 -5.36
C LYS A 82 -3.30 14.55 -4.57
N LEU A 83 -2.80 13.52 -5.29
CA LEU A 83 -2.21 12.31 -4.70
C LEU A 83 -0.93 12.58 -3.87
N TRP A 84 -0.42 13.81 -3.93
CA TRP A 84 0.61 14.37 -3.07
C TRP A 84 0.21 15.78 -2.58
N PRO A 85 0.67 16.21 -1.39
CA PRO A 85 0.41 17.57 -0.92
C PRO A 85 1.09 18.61 -1.81
N GLU A 86 0.52 19.81 -1.88
CA GLU A 86 1.08 20.94 -2.63
C GLU A 86 2.37 21.50 -1.99
N ASP A 87 2.49 21.43 -0.65
CA ASP A 87 3.69 21.83 0.06
C ASP A 87 4.90 20.98 -0.37
N ARG A 88 5.94 21.65 -0.88
CA ARG A 88 7.11 21.01 -1.46
C ARG A 88 7.87 20.17 -0.44
N ALA A 89 8.03 20.67 0.79
CA ALA A 89 8.82 20.00 1.81
C ALA A 89 8.10 18.74 2.34
N LEU A 90 6.80 18.85 2.59
CA LEU A 90 5.95 17.75 3.02
C LEU A 90 5.86 16.67 1.93
N ARG A 91 5.71 17.07 0.65
CA ARG A 91 5.74 16.14 -0.49
C ARG A 91 7.07 15.41 -0.60
N ALA A 92 8.20 16.09 -0.42
CA ALA A 92 9.51 15.45 -0.47
C ALA A 92 9.65 14.36 0.61
N ILE A 93 9.22 14.66 1.84
CA ILE A 93 9.27 13.70 2.95
C ILE A 93 8.26 12.56 2.74
N GLY A 94 7.07 12.87 2.22
CA GLY A 94 6.08 11.88 1.83
C GLY A 94 6.63 10.85 0.84
N ARG A 95 7.32 11.33 -0.20
CA ARG A 95 8.02 10.48 -1.16
C ARG A 95 9.13 9.65 -0.51
N SER A 96 9.89 10.22 0.42
CA SER A 96 10.88 9.46 1.18
C SER A 96 10.24 8.33 1.99
N ALA A 97 9.11 8.58 2.66
CA ALA A 97 8.39 7.56 3.42
C ALA A 97 7.81 6.46 2.52
N ALA A 98 7.21 6.83 1.38
CA ALA A 98 6.71 5.86 0.39
C ALA A 98 7.85 5.01 -0.20
N ALA A 99 8.99 5.61 -0.54
CA ALA A 99 10.16 4.89 -1.05
C ALA A 99 10.81 3.99 0.01
N GLU A 100 10.89 4.44 1.27
CA GLU A 100 11.34 3.64 2.41
C GLU A 100 10.43 2.41 2.60
N MET A 101 9.11 2.59 2.54
CA MET A 101 8.18 1.47 2.57
C MET A 101 8.32 0.57 1.35
N HIS A 102 8.47 1.14 0.15
CA HIS A 102 8.62 0.39 -1.10
C HIS A 102 9.83 -0.55 -1.06
N SER A 103 10.98 -0.08 -0.58
CA SER A 103 12.26 -0.80 -0.64
C SER A 103 12.66 -1.52 0.65
N GLY A 104 11.97 -1.24 1.78
CA GLY A 104 12.38 -1.69 3.10
C GLY A 104 11.43 -2.68 3.78
N PHE A 105 11.69 -2.87 5.08
CA PHE A 105 10.89 -3.67 6.03
C PHE A 105 10.74 -5.14 5.65
N GLN A 106 11.84 -5.76 5.19
CA GLN A 106 11.85 -7.15 4.73
C GLN A 106 11.44 -8.14 5.82
N SER A 107 11.85 -7.91 7.06
CA SER A 107 11.54 -8.80 8.19
C SER A 107 10.03 -8.83 8.46
N LEU A 108 9.43 -7.63 8.62
CA LEU A 108 7.97 -7.50 8.74
C LEU A 108 7.25 -8.12 7.54
N ARG A 109 7.78 -7.92 6.33
CA ARG A 109 7.14 -8.43 5.11
C ARG A 109 7.10 -9.96 5.04
N GLY A 110 8.15 -10.61 5.54
CA GLY A 110 8.31 -12.05 5.57
C GLY A 110 7.50 -12.72 6.68
N GLU A 111 7.57 -12.19 7.90
CA GLU A 111 6.86 -12.78 9.06
C GLU A 111 5.36 -12.47 9.06
N CYS A 112 4.97 -11.32 8.51
CA CYS A 112 3.59 -10.84 8.53
C CYS A 112 3.09 -10.56 7.11
N PRO A 113 2.98 -11.53 6.18
CA PRO A 113 2.52 -11.29 4.80
C PRO A 113 1.11 -10.67 4.73
N MET A 114 0.70 -10.06 3.62
CA MET A 114 -0.71 -9.67 3.50
C MET A 114 -1.57 -10.92 3.31
N ALA A 115 -2.54 -11.14 4.19
CA ALA A 115 -3.48 -12.26 4.17
C ALA A 115 -4.85 -11.76 4.64
N LEU A 116 -5.64 -11.19 3.73
CA LEU A 116 -6.91 -10.55 4.08
C LEU A 116 -8.01 -11.55 4.47
N GLU A 117 -7.85 -12.82 4.10
CA GLU A 117 -8.73 -13.92 4.42
C GLU A 117 -8.46 -14.55 5.80
N GLU A 118 -7.31 -14.28 6.40
CA GLU A 118 -6.96 -14.83 7.71
C GLU A 118 -7.64 -14.04 8.84
N ALA A 119 -8.20 -14.77 9.81
CA ALA A 119 -8.67 -14.17 11.05
C ALA A 119 -7.49 -13.60 11.86
N PRO A 120 -7.69 -12.47 12.58
CA PRO A 120 -6.65 -11.91 13.44
C PRO A 120 -6.07 -12.92 14.43
N ARG A 121 -4.74 -12.99 14.51
CA ARG A 121 -4.01 -13.86 15.44
C ARG A 121 -2.75 -13.17 15.93
N LYS A 122 -2.36 -13.39 17.19
CA LYS A 122 -1.08 -12.88 17.69
C LYS A 122 0.08 -13.75 17.20
N LEU A 123 1.16 -13.12 16.77
CA LEU A 123 2.42 -13.78 16.41
C LEU A 123 3.55 -13.31 17.34
N ASP A 124 4.43 -14.22 17.74
CA ASP A 124 5.69 -13.86 18.41
C ASP A 124 6.69 -13.38 17.36
N LEU A 125 6.83 -12.05 17.26
CA LEU A 125 7.64 -11.40 16.24
C LEU A 125 9.13 -11.40 16.62
N SER A 126 9.99 -11.67 15.64
CA SER A 126 11.44 -11.53 15.84
C SER A 126 11.84 -10.11 16.22
N GLU A 127 12.99 -9.94 16.88
CA GLU A 127 13.55 -8.61 17.18
C GLU A 127 13.73 -7.74 15.93
N ALA A 128 14.05 -8.34 14.78
CA ALA A 128 14.17 -7.63 13.51
C ALA A 128 12.80 -7.06 13.06
N THR A 129 11.74 -7.86 13.16
CA THR A 129 10.38 -7.39 12.84
C THR A 129 9.86 -6.38 13.85
N GLN A 130 10.16 -6.55 15.14
CA GLN A 130 9.83 -5.55 16.16
C GLN A 130 10.55 -4.21 15.91
N LYS A 131 11.81 -4.24 15.45
CA LYS A 131 12.54 -3.03 15.04
C LYS A 131 11.91 -2.35 13.83
N ASP A 132 11.47 -3.13 12.84
CA ASP A 132 10.72 -2.62 11.69
C ASP A 132 9.43 -1.91 12.15
N VAL A 133 8.66 -2.53 13.05
CA VAL A 133 7.41 -1.96 13.60
C VAL A 133 7.69 -0.65 14.35
N ARG A 134 8.68 -0.62 15.25
CA ARG A 134 9.07 0.61 15.99
C ARG A 134 9.40 1.76 15.03
N LYS A 135 10.14 1.47 13.96
CA LYS A 135 10.51 2.47 12.95
C LYS A 135 9.29 3.00 12.20
N ILE A 136 8.33 2.14 11.86
CA ILE A 136 7.07 2.54 11.22
C ILE A 136 6.24 3.42 12.15
N VAL A 137 6.07 3.02 13.42
CA VAL A 137 5.34 3.79 14.44
C VAL A 137 5.96 5.17 14.64
N GLU A 138 7.29 5.24 14.77
CA GLU A 138 8.01 6.51 14.89
C GLU A 138 7.75 7.41 13.65
N ARG A 139 7.89 6.85 12.45
CA ARG A 139 7.68 7.58 11.19
C ARG A 139 6.25 8.10 11.08
N TRP A 140 5.25 7.27 11.37
CA TRP A 140 3.84 7.66 11.32
C TRP A 140 3.55 8.78 12.32
N ASN A 141 3.98 8.64 13.56
CA ASN A 141 3.79 9.67 14.58
C ASN A 141 4.46 11.00 14.22
N GLN A 142 5.68 10.97 13.66
CA GLN A 142 6.36 12.19 13.19
C GLN A 142 5.59 12.88 12.05
N LEU A 143 5.11 12.10 11.08
CA LEU A 143 4.38 12.62 9.92
C LEU A 143 3.02 13.18 10.31
N LEU A 144 2.23 12.43 11.08
CA LEU A 144 0.93 12.87 11.60
C LEU A 144 1.07 14.16 12.44
N LYS A 145 2.07 14.24 13.31
CA LYS A 145 2.35 15.46 14.08
C LYS A 145 2.71 16.65 13.19
N ARG A 146 3.50 16.41 12.14
CA ARG A 146 3.97 17.47 11.23
C ARG A 146 2.86 17.99 10.32
N SER A 147 2.03 17.09 9.79
CA SER A 147 0.96 17.44 8.86
C SER A 147 -0.33 17.88 9.54
N GLY A 148 -0.53 17.49 10.80
CA GLY A 148 -1.78 17.69 11.55
C GLY A 148 -2.78 16.53 11.37
N GLY A 149 -2.45 15.51 10.57
CA GLY A 149 -3.39 14.44 10.21
C GLY A 149 -4.55 14.93 9.32
N PRO A 150 -5.58 14.10 9.07
CA PRO A 150 -5.80 12.75 9.59
C PRO A 150 -4.99 11.63 8.91
N PHE A 151 -4.40 11.89 7.75
CA PHE A 151 -3.48 11.00 7.03
C PHE A 151 -2.03 11.47 7.18
N LEU A 152 -1.04 10.68 6.73
CA LEU A 152 0.37 10.98 7.02
C LEU A 152 0.78 12.38 6.58
N LEU A 153 0.23 12.86 5.47
CA LEU A 153 0.57 14.15 4.87
C LEU A 153 -0.60 15.15 4.93
N GLY A 154 -1.51 14.97 5.89
CA GLY A 154 -2.70 15.79 6.07
C GLY A 154 -3.89 15.11 5.41
N GLU A 155 -4.08 15.37 4.13
CA GLU A 155 -5.02 14.62 3.28
C GLU A 155 -4.43 13.29 2.82
N TRP A 156 -5.28 12.40 2.29
CA TRP A 156 -4.86 11.12 1.73
C TRP A 156 -3.84 11.33 0.61
N SER A 157 -2.80 10.50 0.59
CA SER A 157 -1.70 10.57 -0.37
C SER A 157 -1.20 9.18 -0.76
N ILE A 158 -0.29 9.13 -1.74
CA ILE A 158 0.39 7.89 -2.13
C ILE A 158 1.17 7.26 -0.96
N ALA A 159 1.65 8.04 0.01
CA ALA A 159 2.27 7.47 1.21
C ALA A 159 1.28 6.55 1.95
N ASP A 160 0.02 6.97 2.07
CA ASP A 160 -1.04 6.21 2.73
C ASP A 160 -1.38 4.93 1.95
N ALA A 161 -1.39 4.99 0.61
CA ALA A 161 -1.51 3.78 -0.22
C ALA A 161 -0.40 2.75 0.08
N PHE A 162 0.84 3.21 0.26
CA PHE A 162 1.99 2.34 0.54
C PHE A 162 1.97 1.72 1.93
N TYR A 163 1.36 2.41 2.90
CA TYR A 163 1.21 1.93 4.28
C TYR A 163 -0.12 1.19 4.54
N THR A 164 -1.10 1.24 3.64
CA THR A 164 -2.34 0.47 3.77
C THR A 164 -2.09 -1.04 3.92
N PRO A 165 -1.23 -1.70 3.12
CA PRO A 165 -0.88 -3.09 3.36
C PRO A 165 -0.08 -3.35 4.64
N VAL A 166 0.39 -2.33 5.35
CA VAL A 166 1.02 -2.47 6.66
C VAL A 166 -0.06 -2.49 7.74
N ALA A 167 -1.05 -1.59 7.64
CA ALA A 167 -2.21 -1.60 8.53
C ALA A 167 -2.93 -2.96 8.51
N THR A 168 -3.10 -3.57 7.33
CA THR A 168 -3.69 -4.92 7.23
C THR A 168 -2.86 -5.96 7.98
N ARG A 169 -1.52 -5.86 7.96
CA ARG A 169 -0.63 -6.78 8.67
C ARG A 169 -0.76 -6.61 10.17
N PHE A 170 -0.81 -5.38 10.64
CA PHE A 170 -0.97 -5.11 12.07
C PHE A 170 -2.31 -5.66 12.58
N ARG A 171 -3.39 -5.51 11.81
CA ARG A 171 -4.68 -6.13 12.11
C ARG A 171 -4.62 -7.67 12.09
N THR A 172 -4.11 -8.28 11.03
CA THR A 172 -4.07 -9.75 10.88
C THR A 172 -3.17 -10.42 11.91
N TYR A 173 -2.02 -9.81 12.26
CA TYR A 173 -1.03 -10.42 13.17
C TYR A 173 -1.05 -9.87 14.60
N GLY A 174 -2.11 -9.15 14.98
CA GLY A 174 -2.32 -8.69 16.35
C GLY A 174 -1.21 -7.77 16.86
N VAL A 175 -0.69 -6.88 16.00
CA VAL A 175 0.38 -5.94 16.35
C VAL A 175 -0.26 -4.68 16.94
N HIS A 176 -0.19 -4.53 18.27
CA HIS A 176 -0.68 -3.35 18.96
C HIS A 176 0.40 -2.26 18.97
N LEU A 177 0.16 -1.14 18.28
CA LEU A 177 1.18 -0.09 18.12
C LEU A 177 1.60 0.58 19.44
N SER A 178 0.75 0.51 20.48
CA SER A 178 1.08 0.94 21.85
C SER A 178 2.28 0.21 22.42
N ASP A 179 2.46 -1.07 22.07
CA ASP A 179 3.60 -1.89 22.51
C ASP A 179 4.93 -1.42 21.88
N TYR A 180 4.84 -0.55 20.88
CA TYR A 180 5.97 -0.04 20.08
C TYR A 180 6.11 1.49 20.18
N GLY A 181 5.54 2.10 21.22
CA GLY A 181 5.72 3.52 21.54
C GLY A 181 4.68 4.46 20.92
N ASP A 182 3.57 3.93 20.42
CA ASP A 182 2.45 4.76 19.99
C ASP A 182 1.60 5.25 21.18
N ALA A 183 1.24 6.54 21.17
CA ALA A 183 0.31 7.13 22.13
C ALA A 183 -1.15 7.14 21.64
N GLY A 184 -1.42 6.54 20.48
CA GLY A 184 -2.76 6.35 19.90
C GLY A 184 -2.95 7.00 18.54
N ALA A 185 -2.10 7.95 18.14
CA ALA A 185 -2.24 8.64 16.85
C ALA A 185 -1.93 7.71 15.67
N ALA A 186 -0.86 6.90 15.77
CA ALA A 186 -0.52 5.93 14.74
C ALA A 186 -1.57 4.80 14.68
N GLY A 187 -2.12 4.38 15.83
CA GLY A 187 -3.22 3.40 15.91
C GLY A 187 -4.49 3.91 15.24
N ALA A 188 -4.92 5.14 15.54
CA ALA A 188 -6.10 5.74 14.89
C ALA A 188 -5.91 5.92 13.38
N TYR A 189 -4.70 6.25 12.94
CA TYR A 189 -4.36 6.28 11.51
C TYR A 189 -4.40 4.89 10.87
N CYS A 190 -3.88 3.87 11.57
CA CYS A 190 -3.91 2.47 11.11
C CYS A 190 -5.35 2.02 10.79
N GLU A 191 -6.28 2.23 11.73
CA GLU A 191 -7.70 1.89 11.53
C GLU A 191 -8.30 2.70 10.40
N ARG A 192 -8.02 4.01 10.34
CA ARG A 192 -8.54 4.90 9.28
C ARG A 192 -8.20 4.42 7.87
N LEU A 193 -7.00 3.89 7.64
CA LEU A 193 -6.63 3.33 6.33
C LEU A 193 -7.58 2.19 5.93
N LEU A 194 -7.96 1.35 6.89
CA LEU A 194 -8.81 0.18 6.70
C LEU A 194 -10.31 0.52 6.64
N GLU A 195 -10.68 1.76 6.94
CA GLU A 195 -12.04 2.28 6.82
C GLU A 195 -12.26 3.07 5.52
N THR A 196 -11.21 3.29 4.73
CA THR A 196 -11.34 4.04 3.48
C THR A 196 -12.25 3.29 2.47
N PRO A 197 -13.15 3.99 1.74
CA PRO A 197 -14.09 3.34 0.83
C PRO A 197 -13.43 2.43 -0.21
N GLU A 198 -12.28 2.87 -0.74
CA GLU A 198 -11.49 2.11 -1.71
C GLU A 198 -10.88 0.85 -1.08
N PHE A 199 -10.33 0.92 0.13
CA PHE A 199 -9.80 -0.28 0.79
C PHE A 199 -10.93 -1.28 1.07
N LEU A 200 -12.07 -0.81 1.56
CA LEU A 200 -13.24 -1.66 1.81
C LEU A 200 -13.74 -2.32 0.52
N GLU A 201 -13.67 -1.64 -0.62
CA GLU A 201 -13.98 -2.24 -1.93
C GLU A 201 -12.97 -3.31 -2.31
N TRP A 202 -11.67 -3.05 -2.13
CA TRP A 202 -10.64 -4.06 -2.36
C TRP A 202 -10.83 -5.29 -1.49
N GLU A 203 -11.09 -5.10 -0.19
CA GLU A 203 -11.26 -6.16 0.79
C GLU A 203 -12.49 -7.01 0.49
N ARG A 204 -13.62 -6.41 0.12
CA ARG A 204 -14.79 -7.18 -0.35
C ARG A 204 -14.45 -8.05 -1.55
N GLY A 205 -13.75 -7.49 -2.54
CA GLY A 205 -13.29 -8.25 -3.71
C GLY A 205 -12.23 -9.31 -3.36
N ALA A 206 -11.51 -9.15 -2.25
CA ALA A 206 -10.59 -10.16 -1.75
C ALA A 206 -11.32 -11.30 -1.04
N LEU A 207 -12.47 -11.06 -0.42
CA LEU A 207 -13.19 -12.05 0.40
C LEU A 207 -14.31 -12.79 -0.36
N ALA A 208 -14.81 -12.22 -1.44
CA ALA A 208 -15.74 -12.88 -2.37
C ALA A 208 -15.11 -14.13 -3.01
#